data_AF-A0A7K9CDM5-F1
#
_entry.id   AF-A0A7K9CDM5-F1
#
_cell.length_a   1.000
_cell.length_b   1.000
_cell.length_c   1.000
_cell.angle_alpha   90.00
_cell.angle_beta   90.00
_cell.angle_gamma   90.00
#
_symmetry.space_group_name_H-M   'P 1'
#
loop_
_entity.id
_entity.type
_entity.pdbx_description
1 polymer ?
#
loop_
_entity_poly.entity_id
_entity_poly.type
_entity_poly.pdbx_seq_one_letter_code
_entity_poly.pdbx_strand_id
1 'polypeptide(L)'
;LKKVNGVLESPTGTGKTLCLLCSTLAWREHFKDTISARKIAQRLGGEELFPDRPLASWGTAATDADASTYYTDVPKIIYASRTHSQLTQVINELKNTVYRPKICVLGSRDQLCIHPEVKRQQSNHMQIYMCRSKVMSRACHFYNNVEEKSTDKELMKSIMDIEDLVKNGSKHRACPYYLSRNLKLQADVIFMPYNYLLDSKSRKSHNLDLKGTVVILDEAHNVEKLCEESASFDLTPYDLASAMDAVNILLEEQAKLLQQNEVNAEFNMDLATSGLDMELEDLAKIKKILLQLESAIDAVELSPNDTGITKEGSYIFELFAQAQITFQTKSSLLESLEQILQYLSSRTGLFVNAAGLHKLSDIIQ
;
A
#
# COMPACT_ATOMS: atom_id res chain seq x y z
N LEU A 1 -9.18 -28.10 6.34
CA LEU A 1 -7.70 -28.00 6.40
C LEU A 1 -7.31 -27.49 7.77
N LYS A 2 -6.40 -28.19 8.47
CA LYS A 2 -5.82 -27.69 9.71
C LYS A 2 -4.87 -26.55 9.33
N LYS A 3 -5.12 -25.33 9.81
CA LYS A 3 -4.22 -24.19 9.59
C LYS A 3 -3.03 -24.36 10.53
N VAL A 4 -1.83 -24.41 9.97
CA VAL A 4 -0.59 -24.61 10.72
C VAL A 4 0.47 -23.64 10.23
N ASN A 5 1.36 -23.26 11.14
CA ASN A 5 2.56 -22.52 10.82
C ASN A 5 3.74 -23.49 10.81
N GLY A 6 4.72 -23.25 9.94
CA GLY A 6 5.95 -24.04 9.87
C GLY A 6 7.14 -23.11 9.70
N VAL A 7 8.23 -23.44 10.38
CA VAL A 7 9.54 -22.80 10.18
C VAL A 7 10.43 -23.84 9.50
N LEU A 8 10.99 -23.48 8.36
CA LEU A 8 11.84 -24.35 7.55
C LEU A 8 13.22 -23.71 7.47
N GLU A 9 14.24 -24.47 7.84
CA GLU A 9 15.63 -24.08 7.67
C GLU A 9 16.27 -24.94 6.57
N SER A 10 17.02 -24.31 5.68
CA SER A 10 17.84 -25.02 4.70
C SER A 10 19.10 -24.21 4.40
N PRO A 11 20.26 -24.85 4.11
CA PRO A 11 21.50 -24.16 3.78
C PRO A 11 21.40 -23.28 2.55
N THR A 12 22.25 -22.26 2.42
CA THR A 12 22.32 -21.42 1.21
C THR A 12 22.82 -22.22 0.01
N GLY A 13 22.31 -21.91 -1.19
CA GLY A 13 22.75 -22.54 -2.44
C GLY A 13 22.10 -23.90 -2.78
N THR A 14 21.11 -24.35 -2.00
CA THR A 14 20.42 -25.64 -2.20
C THR A 14 19.16 -25.55 -3.07
N GLY A 15 18.93 -24.42 -3.73
CA GLY A 15 17.72 -24.21 -4.55
C GLY A 15 16.44 -24.06 -3.71
N LYS A 16 16.54 -23.47 -2.51
CA LYS A 16 15.41 -23.25 -1.59
C LYS A 16 14.19 -22.62 -2.25
N THR A 17 14.41 -21.51 -2.96
CA THR A 17 13.38 -20.74 -3.64
C THR A 17 12.63 -21.60 -4.66
N LEU A 18 13.34 -22.27 -5.57
CA LEU A 18 12.74 -23.17 -6.55
C LEU A 18 11.97 -24.34 -5.91
N CYS A 19 12.54 -24.97 -4.87
CA CYS A 19 11.89 -26.08 -4.16
C CYS A 19 10.57 -25.60 -3.50
N LEU A 20 10.61 -24.45 -2.85
CA LEU A 20 9.47 -23.84 -2.16
C LEU A 20 8.38 -23.42 -3.16
N LEU A 21 8.75 -22.79 -4.28
CA LEU A 21 7.82 -22.44 -5.34
C LEU A 21 7.17 -23.68 -5.96
N CYS A 22 7.97 -24.65 -6.42
CA CYS A 22 7.47 -25.84 -7.10
C CYS A 22 6.58 -26.69 -6.20
N SER A 23 6.96 -26.90 -4.94
CA SER A 23 6.14 -27.66 -3.99
C SER A 23 4.82 -26.97 -3.69
N THR A 24 4.83 -25.64 -3.50
CA THR A 24 3.60 -24.86 -3.24
C THR A 24 2.68 -24.83 -4.46
N LEU A 25 3.23 -24.67 -5.65
CA LEU A 25 2.46 -24.67 -6.91
C LEU A 25 1.87 -26.05 -7.21
N ALA A 26 2.65 -27.11 -7.06
CA ALA A 26 2.18 -28.49 -7.20
C ALA A 26 1.04 -28.80 -6.22
N TRP A 27 1.20 -28.41 -4.96
CA TRP A 27 0.15 -28.56 -3.95
C TRP A 27 -1.12 -27.80 -4.33
N ARG A 28 -1.00 -26.56 -4.81
CA ARG A 28 -2.14 -25.74 -5.21
C ARG A 28 -2.88 -26.33 -6.41
N GLU A 29 -2.16 -26.85 -7.40
CA GLU A 29 -2.75 -27.53 -8.56
C GLU A 29 -3.50 -28.80 -8.14
N HIS A 30 -2.87 -29.65 -7.34
CA HIS A 30 -3.52 -30.84 -6.77
C HIS A 30 -4.77 -30.50 -5.93
N PHE A 31 -4.71 -29.40 -5.16
CA PHE A 31 -5.84 -28.94 -4.37
C PHE A 31 -7.00 -28.46 -5.25
N LYS A 32 -6.69 -27.73 -6.33
CA LYS A 32 -7.67 -27.29 -7.33
C LYS A 32 -8.33 -28.48 -8.02
N ASP A 33 -7.57 -29.51 -8.38
CA ASP A 33 -8.10 -30.72 -9.00
C ASP A 33 -9.01 -31.48 -8.04
N THR A 34 -8.63 -31.57 -6.76
CA THR A 34 -9.45 -32.19 -5.72
C THR A 34 -10.79 -31.46 -5.53
N ILE A 35 -10.80 -30.12 -5.53
CA ILE A 35 -12.04 -29.34 -5.47
C ILE A 35 -12.90 -29.59 -6.72
N SER A 36 -12.28 -29.56 -7.89
CA SER A 36 -12.97 -29.75 -9.16
C SER A 36 -13.63 -31.13 -9.22
N ALA A 37 -12.88 -32.18 -8.86
CA ALA A 37 -13.38 -33.55 -8.74
C ALA A 37 -14.58 -33.65 -7.77
N ARG A 38 -14.47 -33.08 -6.57
CA ARG A 38 -15.58 -33.10 -5.58
C ARG A 38 -16.84 -32.41 -6.10
N LYS A 39 -16.71 -31.26 -6.77
CA LYS A 39 -17.84 -30.52 -7.34
C LYS A 39 -18.49 -31.27 -8.50
N ILE A 40 -17.68 -31.92 -9.35
CA ILE A 40 -18.17 -32.78 -10.43
C ILE A 40 -18.95 -33.97 -9.84
N ALA A 41 -18.41 -34.65 -8.84
CA ALA A 41 -19.09 -35.75 -8.16
C ALA A 41 -20.43 -35.30 -7.51
N GLN A 42 -20.47 -34.12 -6.91
CA GLN A 42 -21.71 -33.54 -6.36
C GLN A 42 -22.75 -33.24 -7.45
N ARG A 43 -22.34 -32.70 -8.60
CA ARG A 43 -23.26 -32.43 -9.73
C ARG A 43 -23.79 -33.69 -10.38
N LEU A 44 -22.98 -34.75 -10.43
CA LEU A 44 -23.34 -36.04 -11.02
C LEU A 44 -24.09 -36.97 -10.05
N GLY A 45 -24.44 -36.50 -8.84
CA GLY A 45 -25.19 -37.30 -7.88
C GLY A 45 -24.50 -38.58 -7.41
N GLY A 46 -23.18 -38.70 -7.62
CA GLY A 46 -22.41 -39.91 -7.29
C GLY A 46 -22.33 -40.97 -8.39
N GLU A 47 -22.80 -40.71 -9.63
CA GLU A 47 -22.58 -41.62 -10.75
C GLU A 47 -21.16 -41.47 -11.34
N GLU A 48 -20.39 -42.56 -11.33
CA GLU A 48 -19.08 -42.64 -11.97
C GLU A 48 -19.23 -42.89 -13.47
N LEU A 49 -18.98 -41.86 -14.29
CA LEU A 49 -19.05 -41.97 -15.77
C LEU A 49 -17.97 -42.89 -16.37
N PHE A 50 -16.84 -43.11 -15.67
CA PHE A 50 -15.72 -43.94 -16.13
C PHE A 50 -15.06 -44.69 -14.95
N PRO A 51 -15.32 -45.99 -14.78
CA PRO A 51 -14.79 -46.79 -13.65
C PRO A 51 -13.25 -46.85 -13.61
N ASP A 52 -12.60 -46.81 -14.76
CA ASP A 52 -11.14 -47.03 -14.89
C ASP A 52 -10.32 -45.73 -14.90
N ARG A 53 -10.93 -44.56 -14.67
CA ARG A 53 -10.23 -43.27 -14.75
C ARG A 53 -10.51 -42.42 -13.52
N PRO A 54 -9.52 -42.20 -12.63
CA PRO A 54 -9.69 -41.38 -11.43
C PRO A 54 -10.21 -39.98 -11.79
N LEU A 55 -11.19 -39.45 -11.06
CA LEU A 55 -11.74 -38.10 -11.29
C LEU A 55 -10.67 -36.99 -11.31
N ALA A 56 -9.56 -37.19 -10.58
CA ALA A 56 -8.41 -36.28 -10.58
C ALA A 56 -7.70 -36.18 -11.95
N SER A 57 -7.89 -37.16 -12.84
CA SER A 57 -7.31 -37.18 -14.19
C SER A 57 -8.13 -36.39 -15.22
N TRP A 58 -9.28 -35.83 -14.85
CA TRP A 58 -10.20 -35.22 -15.81
C TRP A 58 -9.72 -33.85 -16.33
N GLY A 59 -8.70 -33.26 -15.69
CA GLY A 59 -8.08 -32.01 -16.11
C GLY A 59 -9.08 -30.84 -16.25
N THR A 60 -8.59 -29.71 -16.73
CA THR A 60 -9.41 -28.51 -17.02
C THR A 60 -10.30 -28.64 -18.26
N ALA A 61 -10.41 -29.83 -18.87
CA ALA A 61 -11.13 -30.04 -20.13
C ALA A 61 -12.64 -29.76 -20.03
N ALA A 62 -13.20 -29.69 -18.82
CA ALA A 62 -14.62 -29.41 -18.59
C ALA A 62 -14.95 -27.92 -18.32
N THR A 63 -14.00 -26.99 -18.41
CA THR A 63 -14.23 -25.58 -18.00
C THR A 63 -14.28 -24.54 -19.13
N ASP A 64 -14.27 -24.94 -20.40
CA ASP A 64 -14.25 -23.98 -21.52
C ASP A 64 -15.64 -23.43 -21.93
N ALA A 65 -16.72 -23.83 -21.27
CA ALA A 65 -18.05 -23.27 -21.50
C ALA A 65 -18.79 -23.11 -20.17
N ASP A 66 -19.05 -21.85 -19.79
CA ASP A 66 -20.03 -21.43 -18.79
C ASP A 66 -19.94 -22.04 -17.38
N ALA A 67 -19.12 -21.42 -16.53
CA ALA A 67 -19.54 -20.91 -15.21
C ALA A 67 -18.30 -20.41 -14.46
N SER A 68 -18.44 -19.27 -13.79
CA SER A 68 -17.49 -18.78 -12.79
C SER A 68 -17.18 -19.85 -11.75
N THR A 69 -16.15 -20.66 -11.97
CA THR A 69 -15.52 -21.44 -10.91
C THR A 69 -15.03 -20.41 -9.91
N TYR A 70 -15.78 -20.22 -8.82
CA TYR A 70 -15.49 -19.19 -7.83
C TYR A 70 -14.04 -19.36 -7.36
N TYR A 71 -13.19 -18.42 -7.79
CA TYR A 71 -11.77 -18.29 -7.43
C TYR A 71 -11.53 -18.27 -5.92
N THR A 72 -12.59 -18.15 -5.12
CA THR A 72 -12.61 -18.05 -3.66
C THR A 72 -12.26 -19.35 -2.94
N ASP A 73 -12.45 -20.51 -3.58
CA ASP A 73 -12.26 -21.79 -2.91
C ASP A 73 -10.83 -22.33 -3.02
N VAL A 74 -10.05 -21.82 -3.99
CA VAL A 74 -8.66 -22.20 -4.20
C VAL A 74 -7.76 -21.21 -3.44
N PRO A 75 -6.88 -21.69 -2.55
CA PRO A 75 -5.97 -20.82 -1.80
C PRO A 75 -5.11 -19.95 -2.71
N LYS A 76 -5.02 -18.66 -2.37
CA LYS A 76 -4.01 -17.75 -2.94
C LYS A 76 -2.68 -17.99 -2.25
N ILE A 77 -1.59 -17.72 -2.95
CA ILE A 77 -0.23 -17.77 -2.39
C ILE A 77 0.29 -16.34 -2.32
N ILE A 78 0.74 -15.90 -1.15
CA ILE A 78 1.52 -14.67 -0.98
C ILE A 78 2.96 -15.10 -0.78
N TYR A 79 3.83 -14.69 -1.70
CA TYR A 79 5.27 -14.85 -1.58
C TYR A 79 5.86 -13.50 -1.21
N ALA A 80 6.40 -13.39 -0.01
CA ALA A 80 7.02 -12.18 0.45
C ALA A 80 8.51 -12.37 0.69
N SER A 81 9.28 -11.33 0.35
CA SER A 81 10.74 -11.27 0.52
C SER A 81 11.15 -9.91 1.05
N ARG A 82 12.40 -9.76 1.47
CA ARG A 82 12.94 -8.48 1.96
C ARG A 82 12.99 -7.40 0.88
N THR A 83 13.51 -7.73 -0.31
CA THR A 83 13.73 -6.75 -1.38
C THR A 83 13.07 -7.14 -2.69
N HIS A 84 12.80 -6.13 -3.53
CA HIS A 84 12.33 -6.36 -4.89
C HIS A 84 13.33 -7.12 -5.77
N SER A 85 14.64 -6.93 -5.56
CA SER A 85 15.67 -7.69 -6.29
C SER A 85 15.59 -9.20 -6.01
N GLN A 86 15.30 -9.59 -4.78
CA GLN A 86 15.05 -11.00 -4.44
C GLN A 86 13.77 -11.51 -5.11
N LEU A 87 12.69 -10.73 -5.11
CA LEU A 87 11.46 -11.09 -5.82
C LEU A 87 11.70 -11.27 -7.33
N THR A 88 12.49 -10.40 -7.97
CA THR A 88 12.86 -10.54 -9.37
C THR A 88 13.64 -11.83 -9.63
N GLN A 89 14.55 -12.23 -8.72
CA GLN A 89 15.24 -13.53 -8.81
C GLN A 89 14.24 -14.70 -8.74
N VAL A 90 13.34 -14.68 -7.77
CA VAL A 90 12.29 -15.70 -7.59
C VAL A 90 11.39 -15.81 -8.83
N ILE A 91 11.02 -14.68 -9.43
CA ILE A 91 10.19 -14.65 -10.66
C ILE A 91 10.98 -15.22 -11.86
N ASN A 92 12.27 -14.92 -11.96
CA ASN A 92 13.11 -15.49 -13.02
C ASN A 92 13.28 -17.00 -12.87
N GLU A 93 13.38 -17.51 -11.64
CA GLU A 93 13.33 -18.94 -11.37
C GLU A 93 11.97 -19.54 -11.78
N LEU A 94 10.86 -18.87 -11.45
CA LEU A 94 9.52 -19.29 -11.85
C LEU A 94 9.37 -19.39 -13.38
N LYS A 95 9.91 -18.41 -14.13
CA LYS A 95 9.91 -18.40 -15.61
C LYS A 95 10.58 -19.67 -16.19
N ASN A 96 11.56 -20.24 -15.48
CA ASN A 96 12.28 -21.46 -15.89
C ASN A 96 11.56 -22.77 -15.52
N THR A 97 10.40 -22.72 -14.87
CA THR A 97 9.62 -23.92 -14.51
C THR A 97 8.59 -24.29 -15.58
N VAL A 98 7.92 -25.43 -15.41
CA VAL A 98 6.74 -25.81 -16.23
C VAL A 98 5.46 -25.10 -15.79
N TYR A 99 5.44 -24.55 -14.57
CA TYR A 99 4.25 -23.94 -14.00
C TYR A 99 3.98 -22.57 -14.65
N ARG A 100 2.70 -22.30 -14.96
CA ARG A 100 2.24 -21.02 -15.51
C ARG A 100 1.10 -20.44 -14.67
N PRO A 101 1.33 -20.16 -13.37
CA PRO A 101 0.31 -19.53 -12.52
C PRO A 101 0.07 -18.09 -12.98
N LYS A 102 -1.13 -17.57 -12.70
CA LYS A 102 -1.36 -16.12 -12.81
C LYS A 102 -0.63 -15.42 -11.67
N ILE A 103 0.30 -14.53 -11.98
CA ILE A 103 1.08 -13.84 -10.95
C ILE A 103 0.77 -12.35 -10.92
N CYS A 104 1.03 -11.74 -9.77
CA CYS A 104 1.00 -10.29 -9.58
C CYS A 104 2.21 -9.90 -8.73
N VAL A 105 2.90 -8.83 -9.12
CA VAL A 105 3.99 -8.23 -8.32
C VAL A 105 3.51 -6.87 -7.83
N LEU A 106 3.45 -6.70 -6.52
CA LEU A 106 3.15 -5.41 -5.89
C LEU A 106 4.45 -4.68 -5.62
N GLY A 107 4.49 -3.39 -5.94
CA GLY A 107 5.63 -2.51 -5.67
C GLY A 107 5.20 -1.06 -5.44
N SER A 108 6.18 -0.23 -5.10
CA SER A 108 5.96 1.19 -4.80
C SER A 108 5.69 2.00 -6.08
N ARG A 109 5.13 3.20 -5.91
CA ARG A 109 4.97 4.15 -7.02
C ARG A 109 6.32 4.59 -7.57
N ASP A 110 7.34 4.69 -6.73
CA ASP A 110 8.69 5.08 -7.14
C ASP A 110 9.26 4.12 -8.21
N GLN A 111 8.99 2.82 -8.06
CA GLN A 111 9.45 1.80 -9.01
C GLN A 111 8.54 1.63 -10.23
N LEU A 112 7.21 1.73 -10.04
CA LEU A 112 6.22 1.39 -11.08
C LEU A 112 5.67 2.60 -11.84
N CYS A 113 5.87 3.84 -11.36
CA CYS A 113 5.32 5.02 -12.02
C CYS A 113 6.12 5.36 -13.29
N ILE A 114 5.38 5.62 -14.38
CA ILE A 114 5.92 6.05 -15.67
C ILE A 114 5.48 7.47 -16.05
N HIS A 115 4.68 8.13 -15.21
CA HIS A 115 4.25 9.50 -15.47
C HIS A 115 5.40 10.48 -15.18
N PRO A 116 5.86 11.30 -16.14
CA PRO A 116 7.10 12.07 -16.03
C PRO A 116 7.09 13.06 -14.86
N GLU A 117 5.98 13.78 -14.64
CA GLU A 117 5.87 14.76 -13.55
C GLU A 117 5.84 14.13 -12.16
N VAL A 118 5.24 12.94 -12.04
CA VAL A 118 5.14 12.22 -10.76
C VAL A 118 6.47 11.55 -10.46
N LYS A 119 7.08 10.87 -11.45
CA LYS A 119 8.36 10.18 -11.31
C LYS A 119 9.52 11.12 -10.97
N ARG A 120 9.42 12.40 -11.35
CA ARG A 120 10.45 13.41 -11.05
C ARG A 120 10.49 13.81 -9.56
N GLN A 121 9.42 13.58 -8.81
CA GLN A 121 9.36 14.00 -7.40
C GLN A 121 10.32 13.17 -6.55
N GLN A 122 11.14 13.83 -5.74
CA GLN A 122 12.13 13.18 -4.87
C GLN A 122 11.50 12.59 -3.60
N SER A 123 10.42 13.19 -3.11
CA SER A 123 9.71 12.71 -1.91
C SER A 123 8.62 11.71 -2.28
N ASN A 124 8.62 10.55 -1.62
CA ASN A 124 7.59 9.52 -1.76
C ASN A 124 6.18 10.07 -1.47
N HIS A 125 6.05 10.95 -0.48
CA HIS A 125 4.78 11.58 -0.11
C HIS A 125 4.22 12.43 -1.27
N MET A 126 5.07 13.25 -1.87
CA MET A 126 4.70 14.10 -3.01
C MET A 126 4.35 13.26 -4.24
N GLN A 127 5.09 12.17 -4.50
CA GLN A 127 4.73 11.22 -5.56
C GLN A 127 3.33 10.62 -5.35
N ILE A 128 3.03 10.17 -4.13
CA ILE A 128 1.73 9.57 -3.80
C ILE A 128 0.61 10.59 -3.98
N TYR A 129 0.79 11.79 -3.44
CA TYR A 129 -0.19 12.85 -3.52
C TYR A 129 -0.46 13.25 -4.98
N MET A 130 0.59 13.61 -5.73
CA MET A 130 0.46 14.06 -7.11
C MET A 130 -0.17 12.97 -7.99
N CYS A 131 0.16 11.70 -7.72
CA CYS A 131 -0.49 10.57 -8.36
C CYS A 131 -2.00 10.53 -8.06
N ARG A 132 -2.41 10.65 -6.79
CA ARG A 132 -3.83 10.66 -6.39
C ARG A 132 -4.59 11.84 -7.03
N SER A 133 -4.02 13.05 -6.97
CA SER A 133 -4.61 14.26 -7.56
C SER A 133 -4.83 14.12 -9.08
N LYS A 134 -3.82 13.61 -9.82
CA LYS A 134 -3.95 13.36 -11.26
C LYS A 134 -4.91 12.23 -11.61
N VAL A 135 -5.07 11.25 -10.72
CA VAL A 135 -6.04 10.16 -10.90
C VAL A 135 -7.46 10.67 -10.68
N MET A 136 -7.70 11.45 -9.61
CA MET A 136 -9.01 12.03 -9.31
C MET A 136 -9.47 13.02 -10.39
N SER A 137 -8.58 13.87 -10.87
CA SER A 137 -8.86 14.80 -11.99
C SER A 137 -8.87 14.14 -13.37
N ARG A 138 -8.66 12.81 -13.45
CA ARG A 138 -8.50 12.05 -14.72
C ARG A 138 -7.42 12.60 -15.66
N ALA A 139 -6.47 13.38 -15.14
CA ALA A 139 -5.35 13.95 -15.89
C ALA A 139 -4.25 12.91 -16.20
N CYS A 140 -4.20 11.78 -15.48
CA CYS A 140 -3.24 10.73 -15.74
C CYS A 140 -3.66 9.82 -16.91
N HIS A 141 -3.15 10.11 -18.12
CA HIS A 141 -3.45 9.30 -19.31
C HIS A 141 -3.15 7.80 -19.12
N PHE A 142 -2.07 7.47 -18.41
CA PHE A 142 -1.71 6.08 -18.13
C PHE A 142 -2.73 5.36 -17.25
N TYR A 143 -3.33 6.04 -16.26
CA TYR A 143 -4.32 5.45 -15.37
C TYR A 143 -5.63 5.17 -16.12
N ASN A 144 -6.06 6.12 -16.95
CA ASN A 144 -7.32 6.03 -17.68
C ASN A 144 -7.39 4.80 -18.61
N ASN A 145 -6.24 4.34 -19.11
CA ASN A 145 -6.15 3.18 -19.99
C ASN A 145 -6.04 1.84 -19.24
N VAL A 146 -5.95 1.83 -17.90
CA VAL A 146 -5.71 0.60 -17.11
C VAL A 146 -6.89 -0.37 -17.20
N GLU A 147 -8.11 0.13 -17.14
CA GLU A 147 -9.32 -0.71 -17.11
C GLU A 147 -9.41 -1.58 -18.38
N GLU A 148 -9.29 -0.94 -19.55
CA GLU A 148 -9.30 -1.62 -20.86
C GLU A 148 -8.17 -2.66 -21.00
N LYS A 149 -6.95 -2.31 -20.56
CA LYS A 149 -5.79 -3.21 -20.71
C LYS A 149 -5.72 -4.30 -19.64
N SER A 150 -6.39 -4.14 -18.52
CA SER A 150 -6.39 -5.15 -17.44
C SER A 150 -7.11 -6.45 -17.80
N THR A 151 -8.01 -6.41 -18.80
CA THR A 151 -8.73 -7.59 -19.29
C THR A 151 -8.00 -8.37 -20.38
N ASP A 152 -6.84 -7.89 -20.82
CA ASP A 152 -6.07 -8.55 -21.87
C ASP A 152 -5.54 -9.91 -21.40
N LYS A 153 -5.90 -10.97 -22.13
CA LYS A 153 -5.49 -12.35 -21.83
C LYS A 153 -3.98 -12.53 -21.93
N GLU A 154 -3.28 -11.75 -22.76
CA GLU A 154 -1.82 -11.80 -22.89
C GLU A 154 -1.15 -11.32 -21.61
N LEU A 155 -1.60 -10.18 -21.06
CA LEU A 155 -1.10 -9.62 -19.81
C LEU A 155 -1.43 -10.50 -18.60
N MET A 156 -2.61 -11.13 -18.58
CA MET A 156 -3.04 -12.02 -17.50
C MET A 156 -2.25 -13.33 -17.42
N LYS A 157 -1.75 -13.82 -18.56
CA LYS A 157 -1.02 -15.11 -18.64
C LYS A 157 0.50 -14.94 -18.57
N SER A 158 1.00 -13.73 -18.81
CA SER A 158 2.43 -13.44 -18.78
C SER A 158 2.97 -13.36 -17.35
N ILE A 159 4.12 -13.99 -17.12
CA ILE A 159 4.87 -13.90 -15.86
C ILE A 159 5.76 -12.66 -15.97
N MET A 160 5.35 -11.57 -15.33
CA MET A 160 6.04 -10.28 -15.38
C MET A 160 6.66 -9.92 -14.03
N ASP A 161 7.91 -9.47 -14.05
CA ASP A 161 8.54 -8.75 -12.93
C ASP A 161 8.25 -7.23 -13.02
N ILE A 162 8.87 -6.43 -12.15
CA ILE A 162 8.65 -4.98 -12.10
C ILE A 162 9.13 -4.30 -13.38
N GLU A 163 10.30 -4.71 -13.87
CA GLU A 163 10.89 -4.18 -15.09
C GLU A 163 10.03 -4.48 -16.31
N ASP A 164 9.50 -5.70 -16.40
CA ASP A 164 8.58 -6.12 -17.45
C ASP A 164 7.24 -5.39 -17.36
N LEU A 165 6.70 -5.17 -16.15
CA LEU A 165 5.49 -4.37 -15.93
C LEU A 165 5.69 -2.91 -16.42
N VAL A 166 6.84 -2.31 -16.14
CA VAL A 166 7.16 -0.94 -16.59
C VAL A 166 7.33 -0.86 -18.11
N LYS A 167 8.02 -1.84 -18.71
CA LYS A 167 8.17 -1.93 -20.18
C LYS A 167 6.81 -2.09 -20.87
N ASN A 168 5.98 -3.01 -20.38
CA ASN A 168 4.65 -3.27 -20.94
C ASN A 168 3.71 -2.08 -20.71
N GLY A 169 3.71 -1.47 -19.52
CA GLY A 169 2.91 -0.27 -19.29
C GLY A 169 3.31 0.89 -20.19
N SER A 170 4.60 1.04 -20.51
CA SER A 170 5.07 2.04 -21.48
C SER A 170 4.62 1.72 -22.91
N LYS A 171 4.72 0.45 -23.34
CA LYS A 171 4.27 -0.03 -24.66
C LYS A 171 2.77 0.14 -24.85
N HIS A 172 1.97 -0.22 -23.86
CA HIS A 172 0.51 -0.22 -23.90
C HIS A 172 -0.12 1.08 -23.38
N ARG A 173 0.69 2.08 -23.00
CA ARG A 173 0.27 3.35 -22.38
C ARG A 173 -0.67 3.15 -21.19
N ALA A 174 -0.39 2.13 -20.36
CA ALA A 174 -1.17 1.80 -19.17
C ALA A 174 -0.30 1.93 -17.92
N CYS A 175 -0.88 2.38 -16.80
CA CYS A 175 -0.15 2.60 -15.56
C CYS A 175 0.26 1.27 -14.90
N PRO A 176 1.57 0.94 -14.78
CA PRO A 176 2.01 -0.33 -14.19
C PRO A 176 1.57 -0.49 -12.73
N TYR A 177 1.59 0.59 -11.96
CA TYR A 177 1.19 0.59 -10.55
C TYR A 177 -0.27 0.14 -10.37
N TYR A 178 -1.22 0.75 -11.07
CA TYR A 178 -2.64 0.37 -10.96
C TYR A 178 -2.94 -0.93 -11.70
N LEU A 179 -2.24 -1.23 -12.80
CA LEU A 179 -2.35 -2.51 -13.49
C LEU A 179 -2.03 -3.68 -12.56
N SER A 180 -0.89 -3.63 -11.85
CA SER A 180 -0.53 -4.68 -10.88
C SER A 180 -1.61 -4.89 -9.82
N ARG A 181 -2.22 -3.82 -9.31
CA ARG A 181 -3.29 -3.90 -8.30
C ARG A 181 -4.58 -4.53 -8.84
N ASN A 182 -4.91 -4.33 -10.11
CA ASN A 182 -6.03 -5.01 -10.75
C ASN A 182 -5.73 -6.50 -10.96
N LEU A 183 -4.52 -6.83 -11.43
CA LEU A 183 -4.07 -8.22 -11.63
C LEU A 183 -4.12 -9.04 -10.33
N LYS A 184 -3.86 -8.40 -9.17
CA LYS A 184 -3.95 -9.00 -7.83
C LYS A 184 -5.28 -9.74 -7.57
N LEU A 185 -6.39 -9.24 -8.11
CA LEU A 185 -7.72 -9.83 -7.86
C LEU A 185 -7.81 -11.26 -8.39
N GLN A 186 -7.23 -11.50 -9.58
CA GLN A 186 -7.25 -12.78 -10.28
C GLN A 186 -5.95 -13.57 -10.16
N ALA A 187 -4.97 -13.07 -9.40
CA ALA A 187 -3.68 -13.70 -9.21
C ALA A 187 -3.80 -14.97 -8.35
N ASP A 188 -3.05 -15.98 -8.76
CA ASP A 188 -2.80 -17.22 -8.04
C ASP A 188 -1.66 -17.04 -7.02
N VAL A 189 -0.61 -16.31 -7.44
CA VAL A 189 0.56 -15.97 -6.62
C VAL A 189 0.76 -14.45 -6.60
N ILE A 190 0.93 -13.87 -5.41
CA ILE A 190 1.19 -12.45 -5.23
C ILE A 190 2.59 -12.29 -4.62
N PHE A 191 3.49 -11.67 -5.37
CA PHE A 191 4.83 -11.29 -4.92
C PHE A 191 4.79 -9.88 -4.33
N MET A 192 5.30 -9.70 -3.12
CA MET A 192 5.35 -8.38 -2.46
C MET A 192 6.48 -8.32 -1.44
N PRO A 193 6.99 -7.13 -1.06
CA PRO A 193 7.94 -7.04 0.03
C PRO A 193 7.25 -7.24 1.39
N TYR A 194 8.02 -7.61 2.41
CA TYR A 194 7.51 -7.88 3.75
C TYR A 194 6.75 -6.73 4.39
N ASN A 195 7.20 -5.50 4.17
CA ASN A 195 6.54 -4.32 4.72
C ASN A 195 5.07 -4.24 4.31
N TYR A 196 4.71 -4.68 3.09
CA TYR A 196 3.32 -4.62 2.62
C TYR A 196 2.41 -5.60 3.34
N LEU A 197 2.99 -6.65 3.92
CA LEU A 197 2.29 -7.67 4.69
C LEU A 197 2.34 -7.41 6.20
N LEU A 198 3.42 -6.86 6.74
CA LEU A 198 3.59 -6.68 8.19
C LEU A 198 3.03 -5.34 8.67
N ASP A 199 3.21 -4.26 7.90
CA ASP A 199 2.64 -2.96 8.22
C ASP A 199 1.11 -2.97 7.99
N SER A 200 0.38 -2.60 9.04
CA SER A 200 -1.08 -2.54 9.03
C SER A 200 -1.61 -1.52 8.02
N LYS A 201 -0.94 -0.37 7.89
CA LYS A 201 -1.33 0.70 6.95
C LYS A 201 -1.17 0.23 5.51
N SER A 202 -0.03 -0.37 5.20
CA SER A 202 0.23 -0.95 3.88
C SER A 202 -0.73 -2.09 3.54
N ARG A 203 -0.99 -3.02 4.47
CA ARG A 203 -1.97 -4.10 4.27
C ARG A 203 -3.36 -3.58 3.91
N LYS A 204 -3.86 -2.59 4.66
CA LYS A 204 -5.16 -1.95 4.40
C LYS A 204 -5.16 -1.23 3.06
N SER A 205 -4.12 -0.44 2.78
CA SER A 205 -3.95 0.27 1.49
C SER A 205 -3.96 -0.68 0.30
N HIS A 206 -3.36 -1.87 0.42
CA HIS A 206 -3.35 -2.87 -0.64
C HIS A 206 -4.58 -3.78 -0.66
N ASN A 207 -5.54 -3.65 0.27
CA ASN A 207 -6.72 -4.51 0.41
C ASN A 207 -6.35 -6.00 0.34
N LEU A 208 -5.37 -6.43 1.13
CA LEU A 208 -4.90 -7.82 1.17
C LEU A 208 -5.84 -8.68 2.02
N ASP A 209 -6.44 -9.71 1.43
CA ASP A 209 -7.19 -10.73 2.16
C ASP A 209 -6.28 -11.93 2.48
N LEU A 210 -6.10 -12.19 3.78
CA LEU A 210 -5.30 -13.31 4.27
C LEU A 210 -6.16 -14.56 4.50
N LYS A 211 -7.49 -14.47 4.39
CA LYS A 211 -8.38 -15.59 4.65
C LYS A 211 -8.25 -16.65 3.57
N GLY A 212 -7.82 -17.85 3.97
CA GLY A 212 -7.64 -18.96 3.04
C GLY A 212 -6.39 -18.83 2.16
N THR A 213 -5.45 -17.96 2.54
CA THR A 213 -4.21 -17.69 1.81
C THR A 213 -3.04 -18.43 2.46
N VAL A 214 -2.13 -18.95 1.63
CA VAL A 214 -0.82 -19.46 2.08
C VAL A 214 0.17 -18.32 2.02
N VAL A 215 0.82 -18.01 3.13
CA VAL A 215 1.83 -16.94 3.23
C VAL A 215 3.20 -17.58 3.35
N ILE A 216 4.10 -17.19 2.47
CA ILE A 216 5.50 -17.61 2.44
C ILE A 216 6.35 -16.38 2.75
N LEU A 217 7.17 -16.46 3.79
CA LEU A 217 8.18 -15.46 4.12
C LEU A 217 9.56 -16.03 3.80
N ASP A 218 10.20 -15.54 2.73
CA ASP A 218 11.53 -16.00 2.29
C ASP A 218 12.66 -15.06 2.75
N GLU A 219 13.71 -15.60 3.36
CA GLU A 219 14.73 -14.82 4.10
C GLU A 219 14.17 -14.08 5.33
N ALA A 220 13.35 -14.77 6.12
CA ALA A 220 12.59 -14.23 7.26
C ALA A 220 13.43 -13.84 8.50
N HIS A 221 14.77 -13.88 8.43
CA HIS A 221 15.64 -13.53 9.55
C HIS A 221 15.57 -12.05 9.95
N ASN A 222 15.05 -11.16 9.09
CA ASN A 222 14.89 -9.73 9.38
C ASN A 222 13.46 -9.34 9.78
N VAL A 223 12.56 -10.30 9.99
CA VAL A 223 11.15 -10.01 10.26
C VAL A 223 10.98 -9.26 11.58
N GLU A 224 11.74 -9.61 12.61
CA GLU A 224 11.72 -8.94 13.92
C GLU A 224 12.08 -7.46 13.79
N LYS A 225 13.26 -7.17 13.24
CA LYS A 225 13.72 -5.80 13.01
C LYS A 225 12.74 -4.97 12.19
N LEU A 226 12.13 -5.57 11.16
CA LEU A 226 11.13 -4.88 10.35
C LEU A 226 9.85 -4.55 11.14
N CYS A 227 9.42 -5.44 12.05
CA CYS A 227 8.30 -5.17 12.95
C CYS A 227 8.64 -4.04 13.94
N GLU A 228 9.85 -4.03 14.48
CA GLU A 228 10.35 -2.95 15.36
C GLU A 228 10.37 -1.61 14.62
N GLU A 229 10.97 -1.55 13.44
CA GLU A 229 11.04 -0.35 12.60
C GLU A 229 9.64 0.14 12.20
N SER A 230 8.69 -0.76 11.92
CA SER A 230 7.31 -0.40 11.54
C SER A 230 6.48 0.15 12.70
N ALA A 231 6.86 -0.16 13.94
CA ALA A 231 6.17 0.30 15.16
C ALA A 231 6.89 1.49 15.83
N SER A 232 8.05 1.88 15.32
CA SER A 232 8.88 2.95 15.87
C SER A 232 8.75 4.22 15.02
N PHE A 233 8.88 5.37 15.66
CA PHE A 233 8.98 6.65 14.98
C PHE A 233 9.92 7.57 15.75
N ASP A 234 10.57 8.47 15.02
CA ASP A 234 11.37 9.54 15.60
C ASP A 234 10.62 10.86 15.41
N LEU A 235 10.58 11.74 16.40
CA LEU A 235 10.02 13.08 16.25
C LEU A 235 11.10 14.10 16.63
N THR A 236 11.61 14.83 15.63
CA THR A 236 12.67 15.82 15.84
C THR A 236 12.09 17.23 15.98
N PRO A 237 12.79 18.17 16.63
CA PRO A 237 12.39 19.57 16.68
C PRO A 237 12.20 20.18 15.27
N TYR A 238 13.01 19.74 14.31
CA TYR A 238 12.88 20.16 12.91
C TYR A 238 11.54 19.71 12.29
N ASP A 239 11.08 18.51 12.61
CA ASP A 239 9.78 18.02 12.12
C ASP A 239 8.64 18.89 12.65
N LEU A 240 8.64 19.22 13.95
CA LEU A 240 7.64 20.10 14.56
C LEU A 240 7.69 21.52 13.99
N ALA A 241 8.88 22.11 13.89
CA ALA A 241 9.07 23.44 13.33
C ALA A 241 8.57 23.51 11.88
N SER A 242 8.94 22.53 11.04
CA SER A 242 8.46 22.48 9.65
C SER A 242 6.94 22.32 9.56
N ALA A 243 6.33 21.58 10.49
CA ALA A 243 4.88 21.45 10.54
C ALA A 243 4.19 22.77 10.93
N MET A 244 4.74 23.48 11.90
CA MET A 244 4.25 24.78 12.34
C MET A 244 4.39 25.85 11.26
N ASP A 245 5.52 25.89 10.57
CA ASP A 245 5.76 26.82 9.45
C ASP A 245 4.77 26.60 8.32
N ALA A 246 4.50 25.34 7.97
CA ALA A 246 3.51 24.99 6.95
C ALA A 246 2.10 25.49 7.33
N VAL A 247 1.70 25.35 8.59
CA VAL A 247 0.39 25.85 9.07
C VAL A 247 0.38 27.38 9.17
N ASN A 248 1.48 28.02 9.56
CA ASN A 248 1.61 29.47 9.64
C ASN A 248 1.38 30.15 8.29
N ILE A 249 1.99 29.62 7.23
CA ILE A 249 1.81 30.11 5.87
C ILE A 249 0.32 30.07 5.49
N LEU A 250 -0.38 28.98 5.81
CA LEU A 250 -1.80 28.85 5.52
C LEU A 250 -2.67 29.81 6.32
N LEU A 251 -2.35 30.04 7.59
CA LEU A 251 -3.06 31.01 8.43
C LEU A 251 -2.91 32.43 7.90
N GLU A 252 -1.70 32.84 7.51
CA GLU A 252 -1.45 34.17 6.95
C GLU A 252 -2.19 34.39 5.63
N GLU A 253 -2.30 33.36 4.81
CA GLU A 253 -2.99 33.42 3.53
C GLU A 253 -4.50 33.51 3.69
N GLN A 254 -5.08 32.68 4.56
CA GLN A 254 -6.51 32.76 4.86
C GLN A 254 -6.87 34.10 5.51
N ALA A 255 -6.02 34.64 6.38
CA ALA A 255 -6.20 35.97 6.96
C ALA A 255 -6.17 37.08 5.90
N LYS A 256 -5.24 37.01 4.93
CA LYS A 256 -5.17 37.96 3.81
C LYS A 256 -6.40 37.88 2.91
N LEU A 257 -6.92 36.68 2.65
CA LEU A 257 -8.12 36.48 1.83
C LEU A 257 -9.36 37.07 2.51
N LEU A 258 -9.52 36.91 3.82
CA LEU A 258 -10.62 37.54 4.58
C LEU A 258 -10.56 39.07 4.51
N GLN A 259 -9.38 39.65 4.69
CA GLN A 259 -9.18 41.10 4.57
C GLN A 259 -9.45 41.61 3.14
N GLN A 260 -9.08 40.85 2.10
CA GLN A 260 -9.37 41.22 0.72
C GLN A 260 -10.86 41.07 0.36
N ASN A 261 -11.54 40.07 0.92
CA ASN A 261 -12.98 39.86 0.71
C ASN A 261 -13.82 40.93 1.42
N GLU A 262 -13.41 41.42 2.59
CA GLU A 262 -14.06 42.58 3.24
C GLU A 262 -13.93 43.86 2.40
N VAL A 263 -12.86 44.02 1.62
CA VAL A 263 -12.65 45.16 0.72
C VAL A 263 -13.33 44.98 -0.64
N ASN A 264 -13.45 43.75 -1.16
CA ASN A 264 -14.05 43.45 -2.47
C ASN A 264 -15.56 43.15 -2.43
N ALA A 265 -16.20 43.12 -1.25
CA ALA A 265 -17.64 42.91 -1.11
C ALA A 265 -18.51 43.96 -1.81
N GLU A 266 -17.94 45.08 -2.28
CA GLU A 266 -18.66 46.07 -3.09
C GLU A 266 -18.60 45.82 -4.61
N PHE A 267 -17.77 44.90 -5.15
CA PHE A 267 -17.56 44.90 -6.61
C PHE A 267 -17.36 43.59 -7.41
N ASN A 268 -17.49 42.37 -6.86
CA ASN A 268 -17.61 41.19 -7.75
C ASN A 268 -18.20 39.94 -7.09
N MET A 269 -19.19 39.35 -7.77
CA MET A 269 -19.89 38.10 -7.40
C MET A 269 -19.34 36.86 -8.12
N ASP A 270 -18.13 36.92 -8.68
CA ASP A 270 -17.51 35.77 -9.34
C ASP A 270 -15.99 35.87 -9.28
N LEU A 271 -15.34 35.27 -8.27
CA LEU A 271 -14.03 34.60 -8.46
C LEU A 271 -13.55 33.82 -7.22
N ALA A 272 -13.08 32.61 -7.51
CA ALA A 272 -12.23 31.74 -6.69
C ALA A 272 -12.90 31.03 -5.50
N THR A 273 -13.45 29.85 -5.76
CA THR A 273 -13.42 28.72 -4.82
C THR A 273 -11.98 28.56 -4.30
N SER A 274 -11.70 29.11 -3.12
CA SER A 274 -10.51 28.79 -2.35
C SER A 274 -10.53 27.29 -2.08
N GLY A 275 -9.59 26.56 -2.68
CA GLY A 275 -9.58 25.08 -2.64
C GLY A 275 -9.32 24.44 -1.26
N LEU A 276 -9.28 25.23 -0.18
CA LEU A 276 -9.22 24.74 1.19
C LEU A 276 -10.57 25.03 1.87
N ASP A 277 -11.36 24.00 2.10
CA ASP A 277 -12.64 24.07 2.81
C ASP A 277 -12.41 23.96 4.32
N MET A 278 -11.65 24.90 4.89
CA MET A 278 -11.34 24.94 6.32
C MET A 278 -11.47 26.36 6.85
N GLU A 279 -12.06 26.49 8.04
CA GLU A 279 -12.16 27.75 8.74
C GLU A 279 -10.82 28.14 9.38
N LEU A 280 -10.60 29.45 9.55
CA LEU A 280 -9.40 29.98 10.20
C LEU A 280 -9.26 29.48 11.64
N GLU A 281 -10.39 29.19 12.31
CA GLU A 281 -10.42 28.61 13.65
C GLU A 281 -9.82 27.20 13.68
N ASP A 282 -10.06 26.38 12.66
CA ASP A 282 -9.57 25.00 12.61
C ASP A 282 -8.06 24.94 12.34
N LEU A 283 -7.56 25.82 11.47
CA LEU A 283 -6.11 25.99 11.28
C LEU A 283 -5.43 26.47 12.57
N ALA A 284 -6.07 27.38 13.31
CA ALA A 284 -5.57 27.87 14.60
C ALA A 284 -5.57 26.77 15.67
N LYS A 285 -6.58 25.89 15.70
CA LYS A 285 -6.62 24.70 16.58
C LYS A 285 -5.45 23.77 16.29
N ILE A 286 -5.13 23.50 15.02
CA ILE A 286 -4.01 22.63 14.65
C ILE A 286 -2.67 23.24 15.06
N LYS A 287 -2.47 24.55 14.81
CA LYS A 287 -1.27 25.26 15.28
C LYS A 287 -1.13 25.19 16.80
N LYS A 288 -2.24 25.35 17.54
CA LYS A 288 -2.25 25.24 19.00
C LYS A 288 -1.84 23.84 19.46
N ILE A 289 -2.35 22.78 18.81
CA ILE A 289 -1.96 21.39 19.10
C ILE A 289 -0.45 21.19 18.90
N LEU A 290 0.11 21.69 17.80
CA LEU A 290 1.55 21.61 17.52
C LEU A 290 2.40 22.31 18.59
N LEU A 291 2.01 23.53 18.98
CA LEU A 291 2.68 24.28 20.05
C LEU A 291 2.59 23.59 21.41
N GLN A 292 1.44 23.00 21.73
CA GLN A 292 1.27 22.25 22.97
C GLN A 292 2.10 20.96 22.97
N LEU A 293 2.23 20.30 21.82
CA LEU A 293 3.09 19.13 21.67
C LEU A 293 4.56 19.48 21.84
N GLU A 294 5.03 20.56 21.21
CA GLU A 294 6.39 21.08 21.40
C GLU A 294 6.66 21.42 22.87
N SER A 295 5.78 22.19 23.50
CA SER A 295 5.90 22.54 24.92
C SER A 295 5.86 21.33 25.86
N ALA A 296 5.09 20.29 25.53
CA ALA A 296 5.02 19.07 26.32
C ALA A 296 6.29 18.23 26.21
N ILE A 297 6.93 18.23 25.02
CA ILE A 297 8.21 17.57 24.79
C ILE A 297 9.35 18.33 25.50
N ASP A 298 9.36 19.65 25.42
CA ASP A 298 10.38 20.50 26.05
C ASP A 298 10.31 20.46 27.58
N ALA A 299 9.15 20.19 28.15
CA ALA A 299 8.96 20.04 29.59
C ALA A 299 9.58 18.74 30.16
N VAL A 300 10.05 17.84 29.30
CA VAL A 300 10.65 16.56 29.73
C VAL A 300 12.09 16.79 30.19
N GLU A 301 12.31 16.76 31.51
CA GLU A 301 13.63 16.96 32.12
C GLU A 301 14.62 15.83 31.78
N LEU A 302 15.59 16.11 30.91
CA LEU A 302 16.66 15.18 30.56
C LEU A 302 17.64 14.98 31.73
N SER A 303 18.09 13.74 31.92
CA SER A 303 19.14 13.46 32.91
C SER A 303 20.46 14.13 32.49
N PRO A 304 21.25 14.67 33.44
CA PRO A 304 22.47 15.44 33.15
C PRO A 304 23.63 14.62 32.53
N ASN A 305 23.44 13.31 32.31
CA ASN A 305 24.45 12.41 31.79
C ASN A 305 24.32 12.12 30.28
N ASP A 306 23.51 12.89 29.54
CA ASP A 306 23.27 12.72 28.08
C ASP A 306 22.72 11.35 27.64
N THR A 307 22.34 10.48 28.57
CA THR A 307 21.85 9.11 28.28
C THR A 307 20.38 9.04 27.85
N GLY A 308 19.72 10.17 27.61
CA GLY A 308 18.30 10.23 27.30
C GLY A 308 17.39 9.81 28.47
N ILE A 309 16.09 9.66 28.19
CA ILE A 309 15.10 9.14 29.15
C ILE A 309 14.30 8.03 28.47
N THR A 310 14.13 6.92 29.17
CA THR A 310 13.19 5.86 28.78
C THR A 310 12.00 5.87 29.73
N LYS A 311 10.80 5.90 29.16
CA LYS A 311 9.54 5.83 29.90
C LYS A 311 8.77 4.58 29.48
N GLU A 312 7.78 4.21 30.29
CA GLU A 312 6.82 3.16 29.95
C GLU A 312 6.03 3.51 28.69
N GLY A 313 5.61 2.49 27.94
CA GLY A 313 4.87 2.67 26.68
C GLY A 313 3.55 3.44 26.82
N SER A 314 2.95 3.50 28.02
CA SER A 314 1.75 4.30 28.28
C SER A 314 2.00 5.82 28.23
N TYR A 315 3.23 6.25 28.50
CA TYR A 315 3.61 7.67 28.57
C TYR A 315 3.38 8.40 27.25
N ILE A 316 3.51 7.70 26.11
CA ILE A 316 3.24 8.29 24.80
C ILE A 316 1.81 8.83 24.68
N PHE A 317 0.83 8.13 25.25
CA PHE A 317 -0.57 8.54 25.24
C PHE A 317 -0.82 9.71 26.18
N GLU A 318 -0.12 9.76 27.32
CA GLU A 318 -0.16 10.88 28.25
C GLU A 318 0.44 12.15 27.62
N LEU A 319 1.59 12.02 26.97
CA LEU A 319 2.27 13.10 26.25
C LEU A 319 1.37 13.66 25.14
N PHE A 320 0.80 12.81 24.30
CA PHE A 320 -0.12 13.23 23.25
C PHE A 320 -1.41 13.85 23.80
N ALA A 321 -1.94 13.34 24.92
CA ALA A 321 -3.12 13.89 25.56
C ALA A 321 -2.89 15.33 26.07
N GLN A 322 -1.67 15.68 26.51
CA GLN A 322 -1.33 17.08 26.88
C GLN A 322 -1.47 18.04 25.70
N ALA A 323 -1.21 17.55 24.48
CA ALA A 323 -1.42 18.28 23.23
C ALA A 323 -2.83 18.12 22.64
N GLN A 324 -3.80 17.59 23.41
CA GLN A 324 -5.17 17.31 22.96
C GLN A 324 -5.29 16.24 21.86
N ILE A 325 -4.25 15.45 21.64
CA ILE A 325 -4.26 14.32 20.71
C ILE A 325 -4.73 13.08 21.49
N THR A 326 -6.01 12.73 21.32
CA THR A 326 -6.66 11.62 22.03
C THR A 326 -7.37 10.71 21.03
N PHE A 327 -7.83 9.54 21.48
CA PHE A 327 -8.61 8.63 20.63
C PHE A 327 -9.90 9.26 20.07
N GLN A 328 -10.48 10.25 20.76
CA GLN A 328 -11.69 10.93 20.32
C GLN A 328 -11.38 12.02 19.27
N THR A 329 -10.28 12.75 19.44
CA THR A 329 -9.88 13.86 18.56
C THR A 329 -9.06 13.40 17.36
N LYS A 330 -8.46 12.21 17.42
CA LYS A 330 -7.60 11.62 16.37
C LYS A 330 -8.21 11.66 14.97
N SER A 331 -9.47 11.20 14.79
CA SER A 331 -10.07 11.12 13.46
C SER A 331 -10.25 12.50 12.82
N SER A 332 -10.78 13.46 13.58
CA SER A 332 -10.96 14.84 13.10
C SER A 332 -9.61 15.51 12.80
N LEU A 333 -8.61 15.32 13.64
CA LEU A 333 -7.27 15.85 13.41
C LEU A 333 -6.62 15.27 12.15
N LEU A 334 -6.74 13.96 11.92
CA LEU A 334 -6.23 13.32 10.70
C LEU A 334 -6.92 13.83 9.44
N GLU A 335 -8.24 14.03 9.46
CA GLU A 335 -8.99 14.60 8.35
C GLU A 335 -8.53 16.02 8.02
N SER A 336 -8.36 16.87 9.04
CA SER A 336 -7.86 18.23 8.83
C SER A 336 -6.41 18.26 8.33
N LEU A 337 -5.54 17.39 8.85
CA LEU A 337 -4.17 17.26 8.34
C LEU A 337 -4.16 16.79 6.88
N GLU A 338 -5.01 15.84 6.49
CA GLU A 338 -5.11 15.37 5.11
C GLU A 338 -5.58 16.49 4.17
N GLN A 339 -6.55 17.32 4.58
CA GLN A 339 -7.00 18.48 3.81
C GLN A 339 -5.90 19.53 3.64
N ILE A 340 -5.15 19.84 4.70
CA ILE A 340 -4.00 20.76 4.66
C ILE A 340 -2.93 20.25 3.70
N LEU A 341 -2.54 18.98 3.85
CA LEU A 341 -1.53 18.35 3.00
C LEU A 341 -2.00 18.31 1.55
N GLN A 342 -3.30 18.10 1.33
CA GLN A 342 -3.90 18.13 0.01
C GLN A 342 -3.85 19.52 -0.62
N TYR A 343 -4.14 20.57 0.13
CA TYR A 343 -4.07 21.92 -0.37
C TYR A 343 -2.63 22.34 -0.67
N LEU A 344 -1.69 22.13 0.26
CA LEU A 344 -0.27 22.48 0.10
C LEU A 344 0.34 21.82 -1.14
N SER A 345 -0.01 20.55 -1.38
CA SER A 345 0.56 19.79 -2.48
C SER A 345 -0.08 20.10 -3.85
N SER A 346 -1.26 20.75 -3.87
CA SER A 346 -1.90 21.22 -5.11
C SER A 346 -1.26 22.50 -5.68
N ARG A 347 -0.43 23.18 -4.88
CA ARG A 347 0.18 24.46 -5.26
C ARG A 347 1.35 24.28 -6.20
N THR A 348 1.28 24.97 -7.33
CA THR A 348 2.40 25.11 -8.27
C THR A 348 3.19 26.38 -7.93
N GLY A 349 4.45 26.24 -7.47
CA GLY A 349 5.43 27.34 -7.45
C GLY A 349 5.99 27.75 -6.08
N LEU A 350 5.28 27.48 -4.97
CA LEU A 350 5.80 27.69 -3.61
C LEU A 350 6.17 26.35 -3.00
N PHE A 351 7.47 26.09 -2.82
CA PHE A 351 7.94 24.89 -2.16
C PHE A 351 7.76 25.06 -0.64
N VAL A 352 6.59 24.69 -0.12
CA VAL A 352 6.37 24.61 1.33
C VAL A 352 6.83 23.24 1.80
N ASN A 353 7.76 23.22 2.76
CA ASN A 353 8.21 21.97 3.36
C ASN A 353 7.14 21.40 4.29
N ALA A 354 6.27 20.54 3.76
CA ALA A 354 5.21 19.87 4.53
C ALA A 354 5.66 18.52 5.14
N ALA A 355 6.97 18.24 5.19
CA ALA A 355 7.48 16.95 5.68
C ALA A 355 7.07 16.66 7.14
N GLY A 356 7.13 17.68 8.01
CA GLY A 356 6.69 17.57 9.40
C GLY A 356 5.22 17.20 9.55
N LEU A 357 4.33 17.83 8.78
CA LEU A 357 2.89 17.53 8.80
C LEU A 357 2.61 16.10 8.33
N HIS A 358 3.31 15.63 7.29
CA HIS A 358 3.21 14.24 6.85
C HIS A 358 3.64 13.28 7.95
N LYS A 359 4.77 13.55 8.60
CA LYS A 359 5.30 12.72 9.67
C LYS A 359 4.37 12.66 10.87
N LEU A 360 3.80 13.79 11.27
CA LEU A 360 2.82 13.85 12.36
C LEU A 360 1.55 13.08 12.00
N SER A 361 1.05 13.22 10.77
CA SER A 361 -0.09 12.44 10.30
C SER A 361 0.19 10.94 10.33
N ASP A 362 1.41 10.52 10.01
CA ASP A 362 1.82 9.12 10.03
C ASP A 362 1.93 8.57 11.46
N ILE A 363 2.41 9.37 12.42
CA ILE A 363 2.52 8.99 13.84
C ILE A 363 1.14 8.84 14.50
N ILE A 364 0.19 9.71 14.14
CA ILE A 364 -1.15 9.72 14.74
C ILE A 364 -2.01 8.55 14.21
N GLN A 365 -1.78 8.08 13.00
CA GLN A 365 -2.60 7.06 12.30
C GLN A 365 -2.58 5.69 12.97
#